data_AF-A0A660YY36-F1
#
_entry.id   AF-A0A660YY36-F1
#
_cell.length_a   1.000
_cell.length_b   1.000
_cell.length_c   1.000
_cell.angle_alpha   90.00
_cell.angle_beta   90.00
_cell.angle_gamma   90.00
#
_symmetry.space_group_name_H-M   'P 1'
#
loop_
_entity.id
_entity.type
_entity.pdbx_description
1 polymer ?
#
loop_
_entity_poly.entity_id
_entity_poly.type
_entity_poly.pdbx_seq_one_letter_code
_entity_poly.pdbx_strand_id
1 'polypeptide(L)'
;MSISQHSESLSSLNGSPGIPHKIIVLLPKILGNLLIYLFAYALVYLLKYNNLDPGPKFIGFLMIYLTAWAAGGLVSGKFRFQAVTTLQSCLSKCYTSLLFSLGVAAFMLAEFELFLISRLVVVGSFFLAPIIEITIFSYRNRSHLEKAHKTKKKISIVAPVIDFILLSWVLYFMYDYKIGFNNIDENQIILLSGTYLSWLLSAVITHQFTAFSKKTNVWSAISLQLKFYLLIVALMSFIVYIIQIDQYYRTLYLTAIIVYSAWSFIVMLFLYIDKLPQKTDDVAADFLHAYEIKAPAVHKQEQEGTNTKYKLIRNTENESPLAQKLEFIYFKQYPEIFTFLERTLDLNTFDIDNTSIVKSRNLYNVEVFPENYLELFINLHKINDIRRINEYFMEVNKRMCDGGIFTGNFEPIKYRHDRYRNKYPFILANTLYLFDFLWKRVAPKLPIIRKIYFLLTSGQDRALSLAEGLGRLYYCGFEIIDLKVINNLCYFVAKKIGPPSTDENPSFSPVIKMKRVGKEGKPVYVYKLRTMHP
;
A
#
# COMPACT_ATOMS: atom_id res chain seq x y z
N MET A 1 -26.68 -31.41 43.90
CA MET A 1 -25.60 -30.47 44.27
C MET A 1 -24.63 -30.38 43.12
N SER A 2 -24.86 -29.38 42.27
CA SER A 2 -23.99 -28.91 41.20
C SER A 2 -22.79 -28.16 41.77
N ILE A 3 -21.64 -28.22 41.09
CA ILE A 3 -20.76 -27.08 40.72
C ILE A 3 -19.36 -27.63 40.33
N SER A 4 -18.77 -26.99 39.31
CA SER A 4 -17.37 -27.07 38.84
C SER A 4 -17.04 -27.98 37.63
N GLN A 5 -17.74 -27.75 36.52
CA GLN A 5 -17.14 -27.87 35.18
C GLN A 5 -17.39 -26.56 34.42
N HIS A 6 -16.67 -25.51 34.78
CA HIS A 6 -16.56 -24.27 34.01
C HIS A 6 -15.35 -23.47 34.50
N SER A 7 -14.15 -23.83 34.05
CA SER A 7 -12.96 -22.98 34.25
C SER A 7 -11.97 -22.99 33.07
N GLU A 8 -12.29 -23.59 31.92
CA GLU A 8 -11.39 -23.64 30.77
C GLU A 8 -11.77 -22.74 29.58
N SER A 9 -12.84 -21.93 29.66
CA SER A 9 -13.29 -21.10 28.53
C SER A 9 -12.96 -19.60 28.59
N LEU A 10 -12.25 -19.11 29.62
CA LEU A 10 -11.99 -17.67 29.79
C LEU A 10 -10.56 -17.20 29.45
N SER A 11 -9.64 -18.08 29.07
CA SER A 11 -8.25 -17.71 28.74
C SER A 11 -8.02 -17.35 27.26
N SER A 12 -9.03 -17.52 26.39
CA SER A 12 -8.91 -17.28 24.94
C SER A 12 -9.37 -15.90 24.46
N LEU A 13 -9.78 -15.00 25.36
CA LEU A 13 -10.35 -13.69 25.04
C LEU A 13 -9.50 -12.48 25.47
N ASN A 14 -8.26 -12.69 25.90
CA ASN A 14 -7.36 -11.57 26.16
C ASN A 14 -6.71 -11.07 24.88
N GLY A 15 -7.32 -10.01 24.32
CA GLY A 15 -6.70 -9.12 23.36
C GLY A 15 -5.32 -8.63 23.83
N SER A 16 -4.54 -8.15 22.86
CA SER A 16 -3.16 -7.66 23.05
C SER A 16 -2.95 -6.97 24.41
N PRO A 17 -1.96 -7.39 25.22
CA PRO A 17 -1.78 -6.83 26.55
C PRO A 17 -1.66 -5.31 26.49
N GLY A 18 -2.34 -4.62 27.40
CA GLY A 18 -2.29 -3.17 27.53
C GLY A 18 -0.86 -2.66 27.60
N ILE A 19 -0.63 -1.47 27.03
CA ILE A 19 0.66 -0.76 27.03
C ILE A 19 1.36 -0.75 28.41
N PRO A 20 0.68 -0.55 29.56
CA PRO A 20 1.37 -0.52 30.86
C PRO A 20 1.96 -1.88 31.29
N HIS A 21 1.26 -3.00 31.06
CA HIS A 21 1.76 -4.32 31.45
C HIS A 21 3.00 -4.73 30.61
N LYS A 22 3.03 -4.33 29.34
CA LYS A 22 4.19 -4.48 28.45
C LYS A 22 5.42 -3.75 29.01
N ILE A 23 5.27 -2.51 29.49
CA ILE A 23 6.40 -1.71 30.01
C ILE A 23 7.00 -2.33 31.28
N ILE A 24 6.16 -2.83 32.19
CA ILE A 24 6.60 -3.42 33.47
C ILE A 24 7.50 -4.66 33.24
N VAL A 25 7.18 -5.47 32.24
CA VAL A 25 7.98 -6.66 31.87
C VAL A 25 9.29 -6.30 31.15
N LEU A 26 9.35 -5.11 30.54
CA LEU A 26 10.49 -4.62 29.76
C LEU A 26 11.60 -4.04 30.64
N LEU A 27 11.21 -3.35 31.72
CA LEU A 27 12.09 -2.56 32.58
C LEU A 27 13.29 -3.35 33.12
N PRO A 28 13.14 -4.57 33.66
CA PRO A 28 14.26 -5.31 34.25
C PRO A 28 15.31 -5.72 33.20
N LYS A 29 14.88 -6.03 31.96
CA LYS A 29 15.78 -6.41 30.87
C LYS A 29 16.60 -5.22 30.38
N ILE A 30 15.96 -4.05 30.25
CA ILE A 30 16.64 -2.82 29.86
C ILE A 30 17.63 -2.41 30.95
N LEU A 31 17.20 -2.43 32.21
CA LEU A 31 18.02 -2.03 33.35
C LEU A 31 19.25 -2.95 33.51
N GLY A 32 19.06 -4.27 33.38
CA GLY A 32 20.18 -5.22 33.39
C GLY A 32 21.17 -4.99 32.24
N ASN A 33 20.69 -4.66 31.05
CA ASN A 33 21.57 -4.34 29.92
C ASN A 33 22.31 -3.02 30.12
N LEU A 34 21.63 -2.00 30.67
CA LEU A 34 22.24 -0.72 31.02
C LEU A 34 23.40 -0.91 32.01
N LEU A 35 23.20 -1.74 33.06
CA LEU A 35 24.25 -2.05 34.03
C LEU A 35 25.47 -2.72 33.37
N ILE A 36 25.26 -3.63 32.42
CA ILE A 36 26.36 -4.25 31.66
C ILE A 36 27.16 -3.20 30.89
N TYR A 37 26.47 -2.26 30.22
CA TYR A 37 27.13 -1.22 29.44
C TYR A 37 27.88 -0.21 30.31
N LEU A 38 27.33 0.16 31.48
CA LEU A 38 28.02 1.01 32.47
C LEU A 38 29.24 0.31 33.06
N PHE A 39 29.12 -0.98 33.40
CA PHE A 39 30.23 -1.78 33.89
C PHE A 39 31.35 -1.89 32.85
N ALA A 40 31.00 -2.16 31.59
CA ALA A 40 31.97 -2.23 30.50
C ALA A 40 32.70 -0.90 30.27
N TYR A 41 31.97 0.23 30.34
CA TYR A 41 32.55 1.56 30.26
C TYR A 41 33.55 1.81 31.40
N ALA A 42 33.13 1.56 32.65
CA ALA A 42 33.96 1.78 33.83
C ALA A 42 35.22 0.89 33.82
N LEU A 43 35.08 -0.38 33.44
CA LEU A 43 36.21 -1.31 33.37
C LEU A 43 37.26 -0.87 32.35
N VAL A 44 36.83 -0.49 31.14
CA VAL A 44 37.77 -0.05 30.08
C VAL A 44 38.40 1.29 30.43
N TYR A 45 37.65 2.19 31.07
CA TYR A 45 38.19 3.44 31.59
C TYR A 45 39.29 3.19 32.64
N LEU A 46 39.00 2.33 33.61
CA LEU A 46 39.94 1.92 34.65
C LEU A 46 41.20 1.28 34.05
N LEU A 47 41.06 0.36 33.10
CA LEU A 47 42.20 -0.28 32.44
C LEU A 47 43.08 0.71 31.66
N LYS A 48 42.50 1.78 31.10
CA LYS A 48 43.25 2.75 30.30
C LYS A 48 43.95 3.81 31.15
N TYR A 49 43.29 4.32 32.19
CA TYR A 49 43.76 5.48 32.95
C TYR A 49 44.17 5.14 34.39
N ASN A 50 43.97 3.91 34.84
CA ASN A 50 44.26 3.44 36.19
C ASN A 50 43.68 4.35 37.29
N ASN A 51 42.56 4.99 37.00
CA ASN A 51 41.85 5.91 37.90
C ASN A 51 40.34 5.65 37.79
N LEU A 52 39.62 5.92 38.88
CA LEU A 52 38.16 5.78 38.98
C LEU A 52 37.42 7.10 38.82
N ASP A 53 38.09 8.25 38.95
CA ASP A 53 37.45 9.56 38.79
C ASP A 53 37.45 10.01 37.32
N PRO A 54 36.28 10.01 36.64
CA PRO A 54 36.18 10.47 35.26
C PRO A 54 36.20 12.00 35.21
N GLY A 55 37.23 12.58 34.60
CA GLY A 55 37.23 14.01 34.29
C GLY A 55 36.01 14.44 33.45
N PRO A 56 35.68 15.74 33.38
CA PRO A 56 34.44 16.24 32.78
C PRO A 56 34.21 15.80 31.32
N LYS A 57 35.30 15.64 30.55
CA LYS A 57 35.24 15.14 29.15
C LYS A 57 34.73 13.69 29.06
N PHE A 58 35.07 12.84 30.03
CA PHE A 58 34.63 11.45 30.09
C PHE A 58 33.18 11.33 30.55
N ILE A 59 32.71 12.24 31.39
CA ILE A 59 31.29 12.36 31.72
C ILE A 59 30.48 12.76 30.48
N GLY A 60 30.97 13.72 29.69
CA GLY A 60 30.36 14.08 28.40
C GLY A 60 30.27 12.89 27.44
N PHE A 61 31.33 12.07 27.37
CA PHE A 61 31.31 10.86 26.57
C PHE A 61 30.40 9.77 27.10
N LEU A 62 30.24 9.62 28.41
CA LEU A 62 29.27 8.69 28.97
C LEU A 62 27.85 8.96 28.44
N MET A 63 27.46 10.24 28.28
CA MET A 63 26.17 10.59 27.68
C MET A 63 26.07 10.17 26.21
N ILE A 64 27.12 10.39 25.43
CA ILE A 64 27.20 9.93 24.03
C ILE A 64 27.15 8.39 23.96
N TYR A 65 27.86 7.72 24.86
CA TYR A 65 27.91 6.26 24.95
C TYR A 65 26.53 5.66 25.26
N LEU A 66 25.80 6.24 26.22
CA LEU A 66 24.46 5.78 26.59
C LEU A 66 23.42 6.08 25.50
N THR A 67 23.50 7.23 24.85
CA THR A 67 22.60 7.55 23.72
C THR A 67 22.84 6.61 22.53
N ALA A 68 24.10 6.33 22.21
CA ALA A 68 24.47 5.36 21.19
C ALA A 68 24.02 3.92 21.53
N TRP A 69 24.17 3.50 22.78
CA TRP A 69 23.64 2.23 23.28
C TRP A 69 22.12 2.14 23.10
N ALA A 70 21.39 3.17 23.51
CA ALA A 70 19.93 3.21 23.39
C ALA A 70 19.48 3.13 21.92
N ALA A 71 20.12 3.91 21.04
CA ALA A 71 19.86 3.91 19.61
C ALA A 71 20.11 2.53 18.98
N GLY A 72 21.28 1.92 19.24
CA GLY A 72 21.63 0.58 18.73
C GLY A 72 20.68 -0.51 19.24
N GLY A 73 20.28 -0.46 20.51
CA GLY A 73 19.35 -1.40 21.11
C GLY A 73 17.92 -1.32 20.55
N LEU A 74 17.45 -0.10 20.21
CA LEU A 74 16.16 0.12 19.58
C LEU A 74 16.12 -0.42 18.14
N VAL A 75 17.14 -0.11 17.33
CA VAL A 75 17.20 -0.50 15.91
C VAL A 75 17.37 -2.02 15.75
N SER A 76 18.23 -2.63 16.56
CA SER A 76 18.41 -4.09 16.60
C SER A 76 17.19 -4.83 17.13
N GLY A 77 16.29 -4.15 17.85
CA GLY A 77 15.14 -4.78 18.50
C GLY A 77 15.55 -5.72 19.62
N LYS A 78 16.74 -5.52 20.19
CA LYS A 78 17.30 -6.25 21.33
C LYS A 78 16.41 -6.20 22.57
N PHE A 79 15.69 -5.09 22.75
CA PHE A 79 14.77 -4.92 23.87
C PHE A 79 13.37 -5.55 23.64
N ARG A 80 13.07 -6.15 22.47
CA ARG A 80 11.70 -6.65 22.17
C ARG A 80 11.31 -7.89 23.00
N PHE A 81 9.99 -8.06 23.21
CA PHE A 81 9.34 -9.13 24.02
C PHE A 81 9.65 -10.57 23.62
N GLN A 82 10.05 -10.83 22.38
CA GLN A 82 10.27 -12.19 21.90
C GLN A 82 11.47 -12.83 22.61
N ALA A 83 11.22 -13.96 23.28
CA ALA A 83 12.28 -14.82 23.80
C ALA A 83 13.21 -15.18 22.65
N VAL A 84 14.49 -14.82 22.77
CA VAL A 84 15.50 -15.26 21.82
C VAL A 84 15.72 -16.74 22.10
N THR A 85 15.20 -17.60 21.22
CA THR A 85 15.27 -19.06 21.39
C THR A 85 16.59 -19.65 20.89
N THR A 86 17.28 -18.94 19.99
CA THR A 86 18.51 -19.42 19.35
C THR A 86 19.69 -18.49 19.58
N LEU A 87 20.88 -19.06 19.79
CA LEU A 87 22.14 -18.30 19.93
C LEU A 87 22.42 -17.43 18.71
N GLN A 88 22.14 -17.93 17.50
CA GLN A 88 22.32 -17.17 16.25
C GLN A 88 21.48 -15.89 16.21
N SER A 89 20.24 -15.93 16.71
CA SER A 89 19.38 -14.75 16.79
C SER A 89 19.88 -13.75 17.85
N CYS A 90 20.43 -14.24 18.96
CA CYS A 90 21.08 -13.39 19.97
C CYS A 90 22.30 -12.67 19.38
N LEU A 91 23.20 -13.43 18.74
CA LEU A 91 24.40 -12.92 18.10
C LEU A 91 24.06 -11.87 17.03
N SER A 92 23.08 -12.13 16.18
CA SER A 92 22.63 -11.19 15.15
C SER A 92 22.12 -9.87 15.77
N LYS A 93 21.35 -9.93 16.86
CA LYS A 93 20.87 -8.72 17.57
C LYS A 93 22.00 -7.97 18.29
N CYS A 94 22.94 -8.67 18.91
CA CYS A 94 24.07 -8.04 19.61
C CYS A 94 25.02 -7.37 18.62
N TYR A 95 25.35 -8.05 17.53
CA TYR A 95 26.24 -7.52 16.50
C TYR A 95 25.62 -6.31 15.77
N THR A 96 24.33 -6.38 15.41
CA THR A 96 23.63 -5.21 14.85
C THR A 96 23.60 -4.04 15.82
N SER A 97 23.30 -4.28 17.10
CA SER A 97 23.34 -3.24 18.15
C SER A 97 24.71 -2.59 18.28
N LEU A 98 25.79 -3.39 18.25
CA LEU A 98 27.18 -2.95 18.36
C LEU A 98 27.58 -2.03 17.20
N LEU A 99 27.32 -2.44 15.96
CA LEU A 99 27.68 -1.63 14.79
C LEU A 99 26.94 -0.28 14.79
N PHE A 100 25.65 -0.30 15.12
CA PHE A 100 24.87 0.93 15.23
C PHE A 100 25.36 1.85 16.34
N SER A 101 25.63 1.30 17.52
CA SER A 101 26.11 2.10 18.65
C SER A 101 27.48 2.71 18.36
N LEU A 102 28.40 1.95 17.75
CA LEU A 102 29.70 2.46 17.34
C LEU A 102 29.56 3.61 16.33
N GLY A 103 28.71 3.45 15.32
CA GLY A 103 28.50 4.49 14.31
C GLY A 103 27.85 5.76 14.86
N VAL A 104 26.84 5.62 15.73
CA VAL A 104 26.19 6.78 16.39
C VAL A 104 27.18 7.48 17.33
N ALA A 105 27.96 6.74 18.11
CA ALA A 105 28.98 7.32 18.98
C ALA A 105 30.05 8.04 18.17
N ALA A 106 30.54 7.43 17.07
CA ALA A 106 31.52 8.04 16.18
C ALA A 106 31.00 9.32 15.52
N PHE A 107 29.74 9.32 15.06
CA PHE A 107 29.08 10.50 14.51
C PHE A 107 29.00 11.63 15.56
N MET A 108 28.49 11.34 16.75
CA MET A 108 28.35 12.34 17.82
C MET A 108 29.71 12.86 18.30
N LEU A 109 30.71 12.00 18.46
CA LEU A 109 32.06 12.41 18.83
C LEU A 109 32.70 13.34 17.79
N ALA A 110 32.41 13.13 16.51
CA ALA A 110 32.89 13.97 15.43
C ALA A 110 32.21 15.35 15.41
N GLU A 111 30.93 15.44 15.74
CA GLU A 111 30.17 16.69 15.81
C GLU A 111 30.48 17.52 17.07
N PHE A 112 30.69 16.87 18.21
CA PHE A 112 31.03 17.55 19.48
C PHE A 112 32.54 17.84 19.65
N GLU A 113 33.35 17.59 18.61
CA GLU A 113 34.80 17.79 18.62
C GLU A 113 35.56 17.11 19.78
N LEU A 114 35.00 16.03 20.33
CA LEU A 114 35.58 15.28 21.45
C LEU A 114 36.65 14.27 20.97
N PHE A 115 37.50 14.67 20.03
CA PHE A 115 38.55 13.83 19.43
C PHE A 115 39.66 13.42 20.41
N LEU A 116 39.74 14.10 21.56
CA LEU A 116 40.73 13.84 22.62
C LEU A 116 40.47 12.55 23.40
N ILE A 117 39.30 11.94 23.22
CA ILE A 117 38.96 10.70 23.92
C ILE A 117 39.68 9.54 23.25
N SER A 118 40.43 8.79 24.06
CA SER A 118 41.12 7.59 23.63
C SER A 118 40.17 6.65 22.89
N ARG A 119 40.49 6.34 21.64
CA ARG A 119 39.74 5.40 20.79
C ARG A 119 39.62 4.03 21.44
N LEU A 120 40.59 3.63 22.25
CA LEU A 120 40.53 2.39 23.02
C LEU A 120 39.38 2.40 24.02
N VAL A 121 39.07 3.54 24.64
CA VAL A 121 37.94 3.66 25.57
C VAL A 121 36.62 3.59 24.81
N VAL A 122 36.53 4.28 23.67
CA VAL A 122 35.33 4.26 22.82
C VAL A 122 35.07 2.85 22.29
N VAL A 123 36.02 2.27 21.56
CA VAL A 123 35.88 0.96 20.93
C VAL A 123 35.82 -0.15 21.98
N GLY A 124 36.72 -0.14 22.96
CA GLY A 124 36.81 -1.18 23.98
C GLY A 124 35.54 -1.32 24.81
N SER A 125 34.94 -0.20 25.24
CA SER A 125 33.69 -0.22 26.03
C SER A 125 32.53 -0.82 25.23
N PHE A 126 32.38 -0.42 23.97
CA PHE A 126 31.34 -0.97 23.08
C PHE A 126 31.55 -2.44 22.74
N PHE A 127 32.78 -2.93 22.59
CA PHE A 127 33.04 -4.35 22.30
C PHE A 127 32.91 -5.25 23.53
N LEU A 128 33.31 -4.76 24.71
CA LEU A 128 33.25 -5.54 25.95
C LEU A 128 31.81 -5.82 26.40
N ALA A 129 30.91 -4.84 26.28
CA ALA A 129 29.52 -4.99 26.70
C ALA A 129 28.74 -6.16 26.01
N PRO A 130 28.74 -6.31 24.67
CA PRO A 130 28.08 -7.43 24.01
C PRO A 130 28.77 -8.77 24.28
N ILE A 131 30.09 -8.79 24.52
CA ILE A 131 30.78 -10.03 24.94
C ILE A 131 30.21 -10.51 26.28
N ILE A 132 30.10 -9.62 27.27
CA ILE A 132 29.48 -9.92 28.57
C ILE A 132 28.02 -10.36 28.40
N GLU A 133 27.28 -9.71 27.50
CA GLU A 133 25.89 -10.08 27.25
C GLU A 133 25.74 -11.47 26.62
N ILE A 134 26.57 -11.80 25.63
CA ILE A 134 26.56 -13.10 24.96
C ILE A 134 26.96 -14.20 25.95
N THR A 135 27.93 -13.97 26.84
CA THR A 135 28.32 -14.95 27.86
C THR A 135 27.22 -15.19 28.87
N ILE A 136 26.58 -14.13 29.40
CA ILE A 136 25.42 -14.24 30.29
C ILE A 136 24.26 -14.99 29.61
N PHE A 137 23.96 -14.64 28.36
CA PHE A 137 22.89 -15.30 27.60
C PHE A 137 23.19 -16.78 27.37
N SER A 138 24.43 -17.11 26.97
CA SER A 138 24.86 -18.49 26.72
C SER A 138 24.83 -19.34 27.98
N TYR A 139 25.22 -18.76 29.13
CA TYR A 139 25.15 -19.44 30.42
C TYR A 139 23.71 -19.71 30.86
N ARG A 140 22.83 -18.70 30.79
CA ARG A 140 21.43 -18.81 31.23
C ARG A 140 20.61 -19.78 30.38
N ASN A 141 20.88 -19.84 29.08
CA ASN A 141 20.06 -20.58 28.11
C ASN A 141 20.71 -21.90 27.65
N ARG A 142 21.74 -22.39 28.36
CA ARG A 142 22.55 -23.57 27.98
C ARG A 142 21.73 -24.83 27.68
N SER A 143 20.60 -25.03 28.34
CA SER A 143 19.72 -26.21 28.18
C SER A 143 18.69 -26.10 27.04
N HIS A 144 18.42 -24.90 26.52
CA HIS A 144 17.32 -24.63 25.57
C HIS A 144 17.80 -24.18 24.18
N LEU A 145 19.08 -24.33 23.87
CA LEU A 145 19.63 -23.97 22.56
C LEU A 145 19.23 -24.99 21.49
N GLU A 146 18.09 -24.75 20.85
CA GLU A 146 17.69 -25.50 19.65
C GLU A 146 18.67 -25.23 18.48
N LYS A 147 18.97 -26.28 17.71
CA LYS A 147 19.72 -26.16 16.45
C LYS A 147 18.90 -25.33 15.45
N ALA A 148 19.44 -24.16 15.09
CA ALA A 148 18.80 -23.25 14.15
C ALA A 148 18.53 -23.93 12.80
N HIS A 149 17.27 -23.95 12.38
CA HIS A 149 16.90 -24.35 11.02
C HIS A 149 17.26 -23.22 10.05
N LYS A 150 18.19 -23.48 9.12
CA LYS A 150 18.54 -22.52 8.05
C LYS A 150 17.35 -22.38 7.09
N THR A 151 16.61 -21.29 7.20
CA THR A 151 15.69 -20.87 6.15
C THR A 151 16.50 -20.33 4.98
N LYS A 152 16.57 -21.07 3.86
CA LYS A 152 17.21 -20.59 2.62
C LYS A 152 16.38 -19.45 2.04
N LYS A 153 16.82 -18.20 2.23
CA LYS A 153 16.25 -17.05 1.52
C LYS A 153 16.87 -16.98 0.12
N LYS A 154 16.02 -16.84 -0.91
CA LYS A 154 16.48 -16.64 -2.31
C LYS A 154 17.00 -15.21 -2.48
N ILE A 155 18.24 -15.08 -2.95
CA ILE A 155 18.90 -13.80 -3.23
C ILE A 155 18.57 -13.39 -4.67
N SER A 156 18.24 -12.12 -4.89
CA SER A 156 18.10 -11.54 -6.23
C SER A 156 19.42 -10.96 -6.71
N ILE A 157 19.81 -11.23 -7.96
CA ILE A 157 21.05 -10.71 -8.57
C ILE A 157 20.84 -9.29 -9.14
N VAL A 158 19.63 -8.94 -9.56
CA VAL A 158 19.36 -7.65 -10.25
C VAL A 158 19.38 -6.48 -9.28
N ALA A 159 18.79 -6.62 -8.09
CA ALA A 159 18.76 -5.57 -7.07
C ALA A 159 20.15 -5.06 -6.63
N PRO A 160 21.13 -5.92 -6.28
CA PRO A 160 22.46 -5.46 -5.90
C PRO A 160 23.20 -4.76 -7.03
N VAL A 161 22.99 -5.17 -8.29
CA VAL A 161 23.62 -4.53 -9.46
C VAL A 161 23.10 -3.10 -9.63
N ILE A 162 21.79 -2.89 -9.54
CA ILE A 162 21.19 -1.55 -9.61
C ILE A 162 21.72 -0.67 -8.47
N ASP A 163 21.73 -1.18 -7.23
CA ASP A 163 22.22 -0.43 -6.08
C ASP A 163 23.72 -0.11 -6.18
N PHE A 164 24.52 -1.02 -6.73
CA PHE A 164 25.95 -0.81 -6.96
C PHE A 164 26.22 0.28 -8.00
N ILE A 165 25.48 0.25 -9.12
CA ILE A 165 25.57 1.28 -10.16
C ILE A 165 25.18 2.64 -9.58
N LEU A 166 24.10 2.69 -8.79
CA LEU A 166 23.62 3.92 -8.18
C LEU A 166 24.62 4.49 -7.14
N LEU A 167 25.22 3.64 -6.30
CA LEU A 167 26.27 4.05 -5.37
C LEU A 167 27.48 4.61 -6.12
N SER A 168 27.93 3.90 -7.14
CA SER A 168 29.09 4.32 -7.95
C SER A 168 28.82 5.62 -8.70
N TRP A 169 27.59 5.81 -9.19
CA TRP A 169 27.17 7.05 -9.84
C TRP A 169 27.19 8.24 -8.87
N VAL A 170 26.63 8.09 -7.67
CA VAL A 170 26.65 9.16 -6.65
C VAL A 170 28.07 9.51 -6.23
N LEU A 171 28.92 8.49 -5.98
CA LEU A 171 30.32 8.70 -5.64
C LEU A 171 31.07 9.40 -6.78
N TYR A 172 30.88 8.96 -8.02
CA TYR A 172 31.50 9.57 -9.20
C TYR A 172 31.16 11.07 -9.29
N PHE A 173 29.88 11.43 -9.29
CA PHE A 173 29.47 12.83 -9.46
C PHE A 173 29.91 13.73 -8.31
N MET A 174 29.85 13.24 -7.07
CA MET A 174 30.25 14.04 -5.92
C MET A 174 31.76 14.19 -5.80
N TYR A 175 32.52 13.20 -6.26
CA TYR A 175 33.98 13.20 -6.21
C TYR A 175 34.59 13.98 -7.39
N ASP A 176 34.08 13.77 -8.60
CA ASP A 176 34.52 14.49 -9.81
C ASP A 176 34.30 16.00 -9.70
N TYR A 177 33.13 16.41 -9.19
CA TYR A 177 32.80 17.83 -9.03
C TYR A 177 33.69 18.57 -8.02
N LYS A 178 34.29 17.87 -7.05
CA LYS A 178 34.98 18.52 -5.92
C LYS A 178 36.49 18.26 -5.83
N ILE A 179 36.97 17.07 -6.21
CA ILE A 179 38.37 16.65 -6.02
C ILE A 179 39.03 16.39 -7.38
N GLY A 180 38.27 15.83 -8.32
CA GLY A 180 38.78 15.37 -9.62
C GLY A 180 39.58 14.06 -9.50
N PHE A 181 39.36 13.12 -10.41
CA PHE A 181 39.95 11.78 -10.36
C PHE A 181 41.49 11.71 -10.48
N ASN A 182 42.15 12.82 -10.84
CA ASN A 182 43.59 12.84 -11.05
C ASN A 182 44.40 13.06 -9.75
N ASN A 183 43.76 13.41 -8.64
CA ASN A 183 44.41 13.79 -7.38
C ASN A 183 44.03 12.87 -6.20
N ILE A 184 43.86 11.56 -6.44
CA ILE A 184 43.44 10.62 -5.39
C ILE A 184 44.59 10.32 -4.43
N ASP A 185 44.42 10.67 -3.16
CA ASP A 185 45.33 10.31 -2.06
C ASP A 185 45.01 8.91 -1.48
N GLU A 186 45.98 8.29 -0.80
CA GLU A 186 45.83 6.99 -0.13
C GLU A 186 44.62 6.96 0.83
N ASN A 187 44.41 8.04 1.59
CA ASN A 187 43.27 8.17 2.50
C ASN A 187 41.92 8.11 1.77
N GLN A 188 41.86 8.65 0.54
CA GLN A 188 40.65 8.66 -0.27
C GLN A 188 40.37 7.28 -0.88
N ILE A 189 41.41 6.51 -1.22
CA ILE A 189 41.29 5.10 -1.62
C ILE A 189 40.75 4.27 -0.44
N ILE A 190 41.25 4.48 0.77
CA ILE A 190 40.76 3.81 1.98
C ILE A 190 39.29 4.17 2.23
N LEU A 191 38.90 5.44 2.08
CA LEU A 191 37.50 5.83 2.21
C LEU A 191 36.60 5.21 1.14
N LEU A 192 37.03 5.20 -0.12
CA LEU A 192 36.25 4.63 -1.22
C LEU A 192 36.08 3.12 -1.03
N SER A 193 37.15 2.40 -0.73
CA SER A 193 37.08 0.97 -0.37
C SER A 193 36.20 0.74 0.86
N GLY A 194 36.31 1.60 1.89
CA GLY A 194 35.48 1.58 3.09
C GLY A 194 33.99 1.77 2.80
N THR A 195 33.62 2.62 1.82
CA THR A 195 32.22 2.79 1.39
C THR A 195 31.64 1.53 0.78
N TYR A 196 32.34 0.91 -0.17
CA TYR A 196 31.88 -0.33 -0.80
C TYR A 196 31.85 -1.49 0.20
N LEU A 197 32.82 -1.58 1.10
CA LEU A 197 32.82 -2.58 2.16
C LEU A 197 31.64 -2.39 3.11
N SER A 198 31.38 -1.14 3.53
CA SER A 198 30.24 -0.81 4.40
C SER A 198 28.90 -1.10 3.72
N TRP A 199 28.78 -0.82 2.43
CA TRP A 199 27.63 -1.17 1.62
C TRP A 199 27.39 -2.69 1.59
N LEU A 200 28.42 -3.46 1.26
CA LEU A 200 28.31 -4.92 1.17
C LEU A 200 27.98 -5.55 2.53
N LEU A 201 28.69 -5.13 3.58
CA LEU A 201 28.46 -5.62 4.95
C LEU A 201 27.03 -5.32 5.40
N SER A 202 26.56 -4.10 5.16
CA SER A 202 25.20 -3.69 5.53
C SER A 202 24.15 -4.53 4.82
N ALA A 203 24.36 -4.84 3.54
CA ALA A 203 23.42 -5.61 2.74
C ALA A 203 23.33 -7.08 3.20
N VAL A 204 24.47 -7.67 3.56
CA VAL A 204 24.53 -9.04 4.11
C VAL A 204 23.80 -9.13 5.45
N ILE A 205 24.05 -8.17 6.36
CA ILE A 205 23.46 -8.15 7.71
C ILE A 205 21.94 -7.96 7.66
N THR A 206 21.47 -7.06 6.80
CA THR A 206 20.05 -6.71 6.71
C THR A 206 19.27 -7.59 5.74
N HIS A 207 19.94 -8.44 4.95
CA HIS A 207 19.34 -9.24 3.89
C HIS A 207 18.57 -8.41 2.85
N GLN A 208 19.09 -7.23 2.52
CA GLN A 208 18.48 -6.25 1.63
C GLN A 208 18.12 -6.84 0.25
N PHE A 209 18.98 -7.68 -0.31
CA PHE A 209 18.82 -8.28 -1.65
C PHE A 209 17.92 -9.53 -1.69
N THR A 210 17.09 -9.73 -0.68
CA THR A 210 16.12 -10.83 -0.71
C THR A 210 15.01 -10.54 -1.71
N ALA A 211 14.70 -11.53 -2.57
CA ALA A 211 13.69 -11.35 -3.59
C ALA A 211 12.30 -11.15 -2.94
N PHE A 212 11.78 -9.93 -3.02
CA PHE A 212 10.46 -9.61 -2.47
C PHE A 212 9.36 -10.33 -3.26
N SER A 213 8.49 -11.03 -2.52
CA SER A 213 7.31 -11.70 -3.06
C SER A 213 6.05 -10.90 -2.74
N LYS A 214 4.96 -11.09 -3.50
CA LYS A 214 3.65 -10.43 -3.27
C LYS A 214 3.08 -10.65 -1.85
N LYS A 215 3.64 -11.59 -1.06
CA LYS A 215 3.23 -11.89 0.31
C LYS A 215 3.95 -11.05 1.39
N THR A 216 4.98 -10.27 1.04
CA THR A 216 5.73 -9.50 2.04
C THR A 216 5.00 -8.21 2.42
N ASN A 217 4.81 -7.98 3.72
CA ASN A 217 4.28 -6.72 4.24
C ASN A 217 5.20 -5.55 3.86
N VAL A 218 4.64 -4.50 3.25
CA VAL A 218 5.40 -3.34 2.76
C VAL A 218 6.09 -2.57 3.88
N TRP A 219 5.48 -2.45 5.06
CA TRP A 219 6.12 -1.83 6.22
C TRP A 219 7.36 -2.60 6.68
N SER A 220 7.33 -3.94 6.58
CA SER A 220 8.49 -4.78 6.86
C SER A 220 9.60 -4.54 5.84
N ALA A 221 9.25 -4.45 4.54
CA ALA A 221 10.19 -4.14 3.47
C ALA A 221 10.88 -2.78 3.65
N ILE A 222 10.09 -1.74 3.90
CA ILE A 222 10.59 -0.39 4.17
C ILE A 222 11.51 -0.40 5.40
N SER A 223 11.12 -1.10 6.47
CA SER A 223 11.94 -1.18 7.68
C SER A 223 13.29 -1.88 7.46
N LEU A 224 13.34 -2.87 6.56
CA LEU A 224 14.57 -3.59 6.21
C LEU A 224 15.53 -2.65 5.48
N GLN A 225 15.01 -1.85 4.54
CA GLN A 225 15.79 -0.91 3.76
C GLN A 225 16.29 0.27 4.61
N LEU A 226 15.43 0.82 5.48
CA LEU A 226 15.83 1.86 6.42
C LEU A 226 16.96 1.38 7.33
N LYS A 227 16.89 0.14 7.83
CA LYS A 227 17.97 -0.46 8.61
C LYS A 227 19.26 -0.58 7.79
N PHE A 228 19.17 -0.92 6.51
CA PHE A 228 20.33 -0.97 5.63
C PHE A 228 21.01 0.40 5.50
N TYR A 229 20.26 1.45 5.19
CA TYR A 229 20.83 2.80 5.03
C TYR A 229 21.38 3.38 6.33
N LEU A 230 20.69 3.17 7.45
CA LEU A 230 21.20 3.60 8.74
C LEU A 230 22.50 2.86 9.07
N LEU A 231 22.63 1.59 8.68
CA LEU A 231 23.82 0.79 8.98
C LEU A 231 25.03 1.21 8.13
N ILE A 232 24.84 1.50 6.84
CA ILE A 232 25.94 2.00 6.00
C ILE A 232 26.42 3.38 6.48
N VAL A 233 25.50 4.27 6.88
CA VAL A 233 25.86 5.57 7.48
C VAL A 233 26.62 5.36 8.79
N ALA A 234 26.15 4.47 9.67
CA ALA A 234 26.81 4.16 10.94
C ALA A 234 28.24 3.63 10.74
N LEU A 235 28.43 2.66 9.84
CA LEU A 235 29.75 2.10 9.53
C LEU A 235 30.69 3.15 8.94
N MET A 236 30.18 4.01 8.06
CA MET A 236 31.00 5.05 7.45
C MET A 236 31.37 6.16 8.42
N SER A 237 30.46 6.57 9.31
CA SER A 237 30.79 7.47 10.42
C SER A 237 31.89 6.89 11.31
N PHE A 238 31.85 5.57 11.56
CA PHE A 238 32.89 4.88 12.32
C PHE A 238 34.24 4.85 11.58
N ILE A 239 34.26 4.52 10.28
CA ILE A 239 35.49 4.51 9.47
C ILE A 239 36.14 5.90 9.46
N VAL A 240 35.36 6.94 9.22
CA VAL A 240 35.88 8.32 9.17
C VAL A 240 36.42 8.75 10.54
N TYR A 241 35.75 8.38 11.63
CA TYR A 241 36.24 8.64 12.99
C TYR A 241 37.58 7.95 13.28
N ILE A 242 37.77 6.71 12.83
CA ILE A 242 39.01 5.96 13.05
C ILE A 242 40.18 6.53 12.23
N ILE A 243 39.94 6.98 11.00
CA ILE A 243 41.03 7.45 10.13
C ILE A 243 41.46 8.90 10.46
N GLN A 244 40.61 9.70 11.12
CA GLN A 244 40.91 11.12 11.44
C GLN A 244 41.22 11.97 10.21
N ILE A 245 40.36 11.90 9.21
CA ILE A 245 40.50 12.67 7.98
C ILE A 245 39.96 14.09 8.20
N ASP A 246 40.50 15.05 7.44
CA ASP A 246 40.02 16.43 7.41
C ASP A 246 38.50 16.53 7.29
N GLN A 247 37.94 17.52 7.98
CA GLN A 247 36.52 17.79 8.05
C GLN A 247 35.86 17.88 6.66
N TYR A 248 36.56 18.44 5.68
CA TYR A 248 36.07 18.57 4.31
C TYR A 248 35.71 17.21 3.68
N TYR A 249 36.65 16.25 3.71
CA TYR A 249 36.43 14.92 3.14
C TYR A 249 35.43 14.12 3.97
N ARG A 250 35.45 14.26 5.30
CA ARG A 250 34.42 13.66 6.17
C ARG A 250 33.02 14.06 5.73
N THR A 251 32.77 15.36 5.58
CA THR A 251 31.46 15.87 5.18
C THR A 251 31.13 15.41 3.76
N LEU A 252 32.10 15.35 2.83
CA LEU A 252 31.86 14.87 1.47
C LEU A 252 31.32 13.44 1.43
N TYR A 253 32.01 12.48 2.05
CA TYR A 253 31.65 11.07 1.99
C TYR A 253 30.36 10.77 2.77
N LEU A 254 30.17 11.38 3.95
CA LEU A 254 28.90 11.24 4.69
C LEU A 254 27.72 11.79 3.88
N THR A 255 27.89 12.95 3.24
CA THR A 255 26.86 13.52 2.36
C THR A 255 26.56 12.59 1.18
N ALA A 256 27.59 11.99 0.57
CA ALA A 256 27.42 11.07 -0.55
C ALA A 256 26.59 9.84 -0.18
N ILE A 257 26.81 9.27 1.01
CA ILE A 257 26.04 8.11 1.48
C ILE A 257 24.58 8.50 1.77
N ILE A 258 24.34 9.71 2.29
CA ILE A 258 22.98 10.22 2.53
C ILE A 258 22.25 10.41 1.19
N VAL A 259 22.90 11.04 0.19
CA VAL A 259 22.34 11.23 -1.15
C VAL A 259 22.07 9.89 -1.82
N TYR A 260 23.01 8.95 -1.75
CA TYR A 260 22.83 7.57 -2.22
C TYR A 260 21.62 6.90 -1.56
N SER A 261 21.51 6.98 -0.24
CA SER A 261 20.41 6.36 0.52
C SER A 261 19.05 6.92 0.12
N ALA A 262 18.97 8.24 -0.12
CA ALA A 262 17.76 8.89 -0.60
C ALA A 262 17.37 8.42 -2.00
N TRP A 263 18.32 8.41 -2.94
CA TRP A 263 18.07 7.95 -4.31
C TRP A 263 17.71 6.46 -4.39
N SER A 264 18.45 5.60 -3.69
CA SER A 264 18.16 4.16 -3.63
C SER A 264 16.77 3.93 -3.00
N PHE A 265 16.36 4.71 -1.99
CA PHE A 265 15.02 4.63 -1.42
C PHE A 265 13.91 5.03 -2.40
N ILE A 266 14.12 6.07 -3.21
CA ILE A 266 13.16 6.50 -4.24
C ILE A 266 13.03 5.42 -5.32
N VAL A 267 14.14 4.90 -5.84
CA VAL A 267 14.15 3.82 -6.83
C VAL A 267 13.45 2.58 -6.30
N MET A 268 13.71 2.23 -5.04
CA MET A 268 13.00 1.17 -4.31
C MET A 268 11.49 1.45 -4.31
N LEU A 269 11.02 2.56 -3.74
CA LEU A 269 9.58 2.88 -3.71
C LEU A 269 8.90 2.71 -5.06
N PHE A 270 9.56 3.12 -6.14
CA PHE A 270 9.07 2.94 -7.50
C PHE A 270 8.99 1.47 -7.93
N LEU A 271 10.04 0.67 -7.70
CA LEU A 271 10.06 -0.77 -8.02
C LEU A 271 9.07 -1.61 -7.17
N TYR A 272 8.68 -1.12 -5.99
CA TYR A 272 7.85 -1.87 -5.04
C TYR A 272 6.37 -1.45 -4.99
N ILE A 273 5.99 -0.33 -5.63
CA ILE A 273 4.59 0.11 -5.73
C ILE A 273 3.67 -0.97 -6.31
N ASP A 274 4.15 -1.73 -7.30
CA ASP A 274 3.40 -2.82 -7.95
C ASP A 274 3.32 -4.12 -7.14
N LYS A 275 4.19 -4.26 -6.14
CA LYS A 275 4.24 -5.46 -5.28
C LYS A 275 3.41 -5.28 -4.01
N LEU A 276 2.85 -4.08 -3.79
CA LEU A 276 1.82 -3.84 -2.79
C LEU A 276 0.66 -4.82 -3.05
N PRO A 277 0.26 -5.64 -2.06
CA PRO A 277 -0.96 -6.42 -2.22
C PRO A 277 -2.11 -5.45 -2.46
N GLN A 278 -2.70 -5.51 -3.66
CA GLN A 278 -3.95 -4.82 -3.95
C GLN A 278 -5.02 -5.44 -3.04
N LYS A 279 -5.27 -4.81 -1.88
CA LYS A 279 -6.53 -5.00 -1.17
C LYS A 279 -7.57 -4.21 -1.94
N THR A 280 -8.13 -4.81 -2.98
CA THR A 280 -9.32 -4.26 -3.63
C THR A 280 -10.50 -4.52 -2.72
N ASP A 281 -11.06 -3.47 -2.14
CA ASP A 281 -12.38 -3.49 -1.48
C ASP A 281 -13.54 -3.59 -2.51
N ASP A 282 -13.22 -3.74 -3.81
CA ASP A 282 -14.19 -3.87 -4.88
C ASP A 282 -14.80 -5.28 -4.90
N VAL A 283 -16.13 -5.31 -4.77
CA VAL A 283 -16.97 -6.49 -4.94
C VAL A 283 -16.74 -7.04 -6.35
N ALA A 284 -16.23 -8.27 -6.48
CA ALA A 284 -16.15 -8.91 -7.79
C ALA A 284 -17.57 -9.01 -8.38
N ALA A 285 -17.73 -8.93 -9.70
CA ALA A 285 -19.04 -9.07 -10.33
C ALA A 285 -19.74 -10.38 -9.89
N ASP A 286 -18.96 -11.45 -9.70
CA ASP A 286 -19.43 -12.74 -9.17
C ASP A 286 -20.02 -12.65 -7.76
N PHE A 287 -19.55 -11.72 -6.92
CA PHE A 287 -20.09 -11.51 -5.57
C PHE A 287 -21.43 -10.76 -5.57
N LEU A 288 -21.76 -9.99 -6.62
CA LEU A 288 -23.06 -9.31 -6.71
C LEU A 288 -24.19 -10.31 -6.97
N HIS A 289 -23.93 -11.40 -7.71
CA HIS A 289 -24.89 -12.48 -7.88
C HIS A 289 -25.22 -13.23 -6.58
N ALA A 290 -24.34 -13.17 -5.56
CA ALA A 290 -24.49 -13.91 -4.32
C ALA A 290 -25.18 -13.12 -3.19
N TYR A 291 -25.42 -11.81 -3.36
CA TYR A 291 -25.89 -10.92 -2.29
C TYR A 291 -27.24 -10.26 -2.59
N GLU A 292 -28.15 -10.98 -3.24
CA GLU A 292 -29.58 -10.75 -3.02
C GLU A 292 -29.91 -11.17 -1.58
N ILE A 293 -29.60 -10.31 -0.61
CA ILE A 293 -30.29 -10.39 0.68
C ILE A 293 -31.76 -10.15 0.34
N LYS A 294 -32.56 -11.23 0.39
CA LYS A 294 -34.02 -11.18 0.50
C LYS A 294 -34.34 -10.22 1.66
N ALA A 295 -34.51 -8.93 1.36
CA ALA A 295 -35.22 -8.04 2.25
C ALA A 295 -36.61 -8.67 2.45
N PRO A 296 -37.15 -8.74 3.68
CA PRO A 296 -38.44 -9.37 3.89
C PRO A 296 -39.49 -8.56 3.14
N ALA A 297 -39.87 -9.08 1.96
CA ALA A 297 -40.92 -8.53 1.15
C ALA A 297 -42.24 -8.79 1.88
N VAL A 298 -42.93 -7.71 2.22
CA VAL A 298 -44.37 -7.73 2.38
C VAL A 298 -44.95 -8.35 1.10
N HIS A 299 -45.53 -9.55 1.27
CA HIS A 299 -46.30 -10.34 0.31
C HIS A 299 -46.08 -10.03 -1.18
N LYS A 300 -45.08 -10.69 -1.78
CA LYS A 300 -45.16 -11.13 -3.17
C LYS A 300 -44.84 -12.62 -3.19
N GLN A 301 -45.77 -13.38 -3.76
CA GLN A 301 -45.66 -14.83 -3.92
C GLN A 301 -44.32 -15.19 -4.57
N GLU A 302 -43.62 -16.11 -3.94
CA GLU A 302 -42.37 -16.70 -4.39
C GLU A 302 -42.59 -17.45 -5.71
N GLN A 303 -41.80 -17.11 -6.73
CA GLN A 303 -41.43 -18.06 -7.77
C GLN A 303 -39.96 -18.38 -7.58
N GLU A 304 -39.70 -19.56 -7.05
CA GLU A 304 -38.40 -20.18 -6.96
C GLU A 304 -37.93 -20.67 -8.34
N GLY A 305 -36.64 -20.45 -8.63
CA GLY A 305 -35.79 -21.42 -9.33
C GLY A 305 -36.26 -21.96 -10.67
N THR A 306 -36.17 -21.15 -11.73
CA THR A 306 -35.81 -21.63 -13.08
C THR A 306 -35.09 -20.51 -13.83
N ASN A 307 -34.19 -20.90 -14.73
CA ASN A 307 -33.39 -20.09 -15.64
C ASN A 307 -34.30 -19.28 -16.61
N THR A 308 -35.12 -18.40 -16.07
CA THR A 308 -36.18 -17.69 -16.77
C THR A 308 -35.65 -16.35 -17.22
N LYS A 309 -35.46 -16.22 -18.54
CA LYS A 309 -35.13 -14.95 -19.18
C LYS A 309 -36.18 -13.91 -18.76
N TYR A 310 -35.75 -12.67 -18.57
CA TYR A 310 -36.67 -11.59 -18.21
C TYR A 310 -37.67 -11.34 -19.35
N LYS A 311 -38.96 -11.34 -19.01
CA LYS A 311 -40.08 -11.08 -19.92
C LYS A 311 -40.77 -9.76 -19.55
N LEU A 312 -41.10 -8.95 -20.54
CA LEU A 312 -41.94 -7.78 -20.33
C LEU A 312 -43.42 -8.21 -20.30
N ILE A 313 -44.13 -7.92 -19.20
CA ILE A 313 -45.49 -8.43 -18.92
C ILE A 313 -46.57 -7.85 -19.89
N ARG A 314 -46.24 -6.82 -20.68
CA ARG A 314 -47.23 -6.09 -21.49
C ARG A 314 -47.58 -6.72 -22.84
N ASN A 315 -46.73 -7.56 -23.42
CA ASN A 315 -46.95 -8.06 -24.79
C ASN A 315 -47.40 -9.52 -24.81
N THR A 316 -48.50 -9.75 -25.51
CA THR A 316 -48.91 -11.07 -26.01
C THR A 316 -47.85 -11.59 -26.96
N GLU A 317 -47.56 -12.89 -26.89
CA GLU A 317 -46.55 -13.62 -27.66
C GLU A 317 -46.70 -13.38 -29.17
N ASN A 318 -46.06 -12.32 -29.68
CA ASN A 318 -45.85 -12.12 -31.11
C ASN A 318 -44.38 -12.42 -31.39
N GLU A 319 -44.11 -13.18 -32.45
CA GLU A 319 -42.75 -13.41 -32.95
C GLU A 319 -42.16 -12.08 -33.45
N SER A 320 -41.49 -11.35 -32.57
CA SER A 320 -40.78 -10.11 -32.89
C SER A 320 -39.46 -10.46 -33.61
N PRO A 321 -39.20 -9.95 -34.84
CA PRO A 321 -37.90 -10.15 -35.51
C PRO A 321 -36.74 -9.37 -34.87
N LEU A 322 -36.93 -8.85 -33.65
CA LEU A 322 -35.94 -8.06 -32.92
C LEU A 322 -34.63 -8.82 -32.69
N ALA A 323 -34.70 -10.10 -32.29
CA ALA A 323 -33.51 -10.90 -32.04
C ALA A 323 -32.59 -10.98 -33.27
N GLN A 324 -33.18 -11.26 -34.44
CA GLN A 324 -32.45 -11.32 -35.71
C GLN A 324 -31.87 -9.94 -36.10
N LYS A 325 -32.64 -8.86 -35.90
CA LYS A 325 -32.17 -7.49 -36.15
C LYS A 325 -30.98 -7.13 -35.27
N LEU A 326 -31.01 -7.51 -33.99
CA LEU A 326 -29.93 -7.28 -33.04
C LEU A 326 -28.67 -8.05 -33.43
N GLU A 327 -28.80 -9.34 -33.73
CA GLU A 327 -27.68 -10.22 -34.09
C GLU A 327 -26.99 -9.77 -35.38
N PHE A 328 -27.75 -9.62 -36.47
CA PHE A 328 -27.18 -9.43 -37.80
C PHE A 328 -26.80 -7.99 -38.14
N ILE A 329 -27.44 -6.99 -37.51
CA ILE A 329 -27.19 -5.56 -37.81
C ILE A 329 -26.28 -4.93 -36.76
N TYR A 330 -26.64 -5.02 -35.48
CA TYR A 330 -25.99 -4.25 -34.42
C TYR A 330 -24.82 -4.99 -33.75
N PHE A 331 -24.93 -6.30 -33.60
CA PHE A 331 -23.95 -7.11 -32.86
C PHE A 331 -23.13 -8.06 -33.74
N LYS A 332 -23.20 -7.94 -35.07
CA LYS A 332 -22.39 -8.72 -36.01
C LYS A 332 -20.89 -8.72 -35.69
N GLN A 333 -20.37 -7.58 -35.22
CA GLN A 333 -18.96 -7.42 -34.83
C GLN A 333 -18.68 -7.76 -33.35
N TYR A 334 -19.72 -7.99 -32.55
CA TYR A 334 -19.63 -8.20 -31.10
C TYR A 334 -20.59 -9.31 -30.64
N PRO A 335 -20.40 -10.56 -31.09
CA PRO A 335 -21.34 -11.67 -30.83
C PRO A 335 -21.50 -11.95 -29.33
N GLU A 336 -20.45 -11.75 -28.54
CA GLU A 336 -20.48 -11.97 -27.09
C GLU A 336 -21.48 -11.09 -26.34
N ILE A 337 -21.77 -9.89 -26.87
CA ILE A 337 -22.77 -8.98 -26.31
C ILE A 337 -24.17 -9.49 -26.62
N PHE A 338 -24.40 -9.98 -27.84
CA PHE A 338 -25.67 -10.59 -28.21
C PHE A 338 -25.96 -11.82 -27.36
N THR A 339 -25.00 -12.75 -27.23
CA THR A 339 -25.16 -13.94 -26.37
C THR A 339 -25.44 -13.58 -24.91
N PHE A 340 -24.87 -12.48 -24.42
CA PHE A 340 -25.17 -11.97 -23.08
C PHE A 340 -26.63 -11.51 -22.98
N LEU A 341 -27.08 -10.66 -23.90
CA LEU A 341 -28.45 -10.16 -23.89
C LEU A 341 -29.47 -11.27 -24.08
N GLU A 342 -29.23 -12.21 -24.99
CA GLU A 342 -30.10 -13.34 -25.24
C GLU A 342 -30.20 -14.28 -24.03
N ARG A 343 -29.13 -14.43 -23.26
CA ARG A 343 -29.15 -15.21 -22.00
C ARG A 343 -30.03 -14.53 -20.94
N THR A 344 -30.01 -13.21 -20.88
CA THR A 344 -30.67 -12.43 -19.83
C THR A 344 -32.12 -12.07 -20.17
N LEU A 345 -32.42 -11.78 -21.43
CA LEU A 345 -33.69 -11.20 -21.90
C LEU A 345 -34.40 -12.12 -22.87
N ASP A 346 -35.72 -12.23 -22.73
CA ASP A 346 -36.57 -12.84 -23.75
C ASP A 346 -36.90 -11.78 -24.82
N LEU A 347 -36.03 -11.69 -25.83
CA LEU A 347 -36.09 -10.66 -26.87
C LEU A 347 -37.40 -10.66 -27.68
N ASN A 348 -38.15 -11.77 -27.68
CA ASN A 348 -39.43 -11.87 -28.36
C ASN A 348 -40.54 -11.06 -27.66
N THR A 349 -40.35 -10.70 -26.39
CA THR A 349 -41.34 -9.94 -25.61
C THR A 349 -41.31 -8.43 -25.84
N PHE A 350 -40.28 -7.94 -26.53
CA PHE A 350 -40.07 -6.51 -26.78
C PHE A 350 -40.53 -6.13 -28.18
N ASP A 351 -41.27 -5.02 -28.27
CA ASP A 351 -41.66 -4.44 -29.54
C ASP A 351 -40.45 -3.74 -30.20
N ILE A 352 -40.32 -3.91 -31.50
CA ILE A 352 -39.26 -3.29 -32.31
C ILE A 352 -39.41 -1.78 -32.34
N ASP A 353 -40.65 -1.29 -32.41
CA ASP A 353 -40.93 0.14 -32.51
C ASP A 353 -40.58 0.85 -31.19
N ASN A 354 -40.79 0.17 -30.06
CA ASN A 354 -40.46 0.66 -28.73
C ASN A 354 -39.02 0.31 -28.30
N THR A 355 -38.19 -0.18 -29.22
CA THR A 355 -36.78 -0.53 -28.98
C THR A 355 -35.84 0.44 -29.68
N SER A 356 -34.88 0.99 -28.94
CA SER A 356 -33.90 1.94 -29.49
C SER A 356 -32.47 1.57 -29.11
N ILE A 357 -31.59 1.57 -30.12
CA ILE A 357 -30.17 1.25 -29.98
C ILE A 357 -29.37 2.43 -30.47
N VAL A 358 -28.52 2.96 -29.60
CA VAL A 358 -27.71 4.13 -29.88
C VAL A 358 -26.24 3.87 -29.53
N LYS A 359 -25.35 4.60 -30.21
CA LYS A 359 -23.94 4.70 -29.83
C LYS A 359 -23.59 6.17 -29.70
N SER A 360 -24.14 6.80 -28.67
CA SER A 360 -24.02 8.25 -28.47
C SER A 360 -23.86 8.61 -27.00
N ARG A 361 -23.19 9.73 -26.78
CA ARG A 361 -23.04 10.38 -25.48
C ARG A 361 -23.99 11.58 -25.30
N ASN A 362 -24.71 11.96 -26.36
CA ASN A 362 -25.54 13.16 -26.37
C ASN A 362 -26.90 12.88 -25.75
N LEU A 363 -27.30 13.71 -24.79
CA LEU A 363 -28.60 13.61 -24.10
C LEU A 363 -29.78 13.76 -25.07
N TYR A 364 -29.62 14.60 -26.09
CA TYR A 364 -30.62 14.83 -27.14
C TYR A 364 -31.14 13.53 -27.78
N ASN A 365 -30.28 12.52 -27.97
CA ASN A 365 -30.68 11.24 -28.56
C ASN A 365 -31.66 10.45 -27.68
N VAL A 366 -31.81 10.81 -26.40
CA VAL A 366 -32.80 10.26 -25.48
C VAL A 366 -34.03 11.17 -25.43
N GLU A 367 -33.82 12.49 -25.42
CA GLU A 367 -34.89 13.50 -25.28
C GLU A 367 -35.92 13.49 -26.43
N VAL A 368 -35.55 12.94 -27.59
CA VAL A 368 -36.43 12.83 -28.76
C VAL A 368 -37.58 11.82 -28.59
N PHE A 369 -37.44 10.83 -27.71
CA PHE A 369 -38.47 9.79 -27.52
C PHE A 369 -39.60 10.25 -26.62
N PRO A 370 -40.87 9.93 -26.84
CA PRO A 370 -41.94 10.28 -25.90
C PRO A 370 -41.73 9.69 -24.49
N GLU A 371 -42.40 10.27 -23.48
CA GLU A 371 -42.37 9.73 -22.12
C GLU A 371 -43.06 8.37 -22.04
N ASN A 372 -42.53 7.46 -21.21
CA ASN A 372 -43.03 6.08 -21.02
C ASN A 372 -43.20 5.25 -22.32
N TYR A 373 -42.41 5.54 -23.35
CA TYR A 373 -42.48 4.88 -24.66
C TYR A 373 -41.54 3.68 -24.77
N LEU A 374 -40.29 3.81 -24.33
CA LEU A 374 -39.24 2.82 -24.61
C LEU A 374 -39.39 1.56 -23.73
N GLU A 375 -39.41 0.39 -24.38
CA GLU A 375 -39.39 -0.93 -23.73
C GLU A 375 -37.97 -1.46 -23.57
N LEU A 376 -37.12 -1.28 -24.57
CA LEU A 376 -35.71 -1.66 -24.56
C LEU A 376 -34.84 -0.52 -25.10
N PHE A 377 -33.91 -0.04 -24.28
CA PHE A 377 -32.95 0.99 -24.67
C PHE A 377 -31.53 0.47 -24.49
N ILE A 378 -30.75 0.45 -25.58
CA ILE A 378 -29.36 -0.03 -25.56
C ILE A 378 -28.42 1.10 -25.95
N ASN A 379 -27.54 1.53 -25.04
CA ASN A 379 -26.46 2.44 -25.38
C ASN A 379 -25.11 1.70 -25.43
N LEU A 380 -24.54 1.63 -26.63
CA LEU A 380 -23.23 1.02 -26.89
C LEU A 380 -22.07 1.97 -26.57
N HIS A 381 -22.32 3.25 -26.34
CA HIS A 381 -21.30 4.18 -25.88
C HIS A 381 -21.04 4.01 -24.39
N LYS A 382 -19.76 4.07 -23.98
CA LYS A 382 -19.38 4.02 -22.57
C LYS A 382 -19.98 5.20 -21.81
N ILE A 383 -20.63 4.92 -20.68
CA ILE A 383 -21.19 5.98 -19.81
C ILE A 383 -20.09 6.83 -19.15
N ASN A 384 -18.83 6.37 -19.10
CA ASN A 384 -17.70 7.15 -18.60
C ASN A 384 -17.53 8.49 -19.34
N ASP A 385 -17.96 8.53 -20.60
CA ASP A 385 -17.82 9.69 -21.48
C ASP A 385 -19.04 10.61 -21.49
N ILE A 386 -20.11 10.22 -20.78
CA ILE A 386 -21.34 11.00 -20.65
C ILE A 386 -21.16 12.05 -19.55
N ARG A 387 -21.35 13.31 -19.94
CA ARG A 387 -21.37 14.42 -18.98
C ARG A 387 -22.64 14.32 -18.13
N ARG A 388 -22.49 14.48 -16.81
CA ARG A 388 -23.61 14.43 -15.83
C ARG A 388 -24.46 13.15 -15.96
N ILE A 389 -23.83 12.00 -15.77
CA ILE A 389 -24.42 10.64 -15.83
C ILE A 389 -25.81 10.53 -15.18
N ASN A 390 -26.02 11.13 -14.01
CA ASN A 390 -27.31 11.07 -13.34
C ASN A 390 -28.42 11.75 -14.15
N GLU A 391 -28.16 12.93 -14.74
CA GLU A 391 -29.14 13.60 -15.60
C GLU A 391 -29.48 12.73 -16.81
N TYR A 392 -28.48 12.10 -17.41
CA TYR A 392 -28.70 11.15 -18.51
C TYR A 392 -29.56 9.95 -18.09
N PHE A 393 -29.27 9.32 -16.95
CA PHE A 393 -30.07 8.19 -16.47
C PHE A 393 -31.49 8.59 -16.05
N MET A 394 -31.67 9.77 -15.46
CA MET A 394 -33.02 10.29 -15.14
C MET A 394 -33.83 10.51 -16.42
N GLU A 395 -33.21 11.03 -17.48
CA GLU A 395 -33.88 11.22 -18.76
C GLU A 395 -34.26 9.88 -19.42
N VAL A 396 -33.34 8.90 -19.39
CA VAL A 396 -33.64 7.53 -19.84
C VAL A 396 -34.81 6.92 -19.05
N ASN A 397 -34.79 7.06 -17.71
CA ASN A 397 -35.88 6.56 -16.86
C ASN A 397 -37.22 7.19 -17.23
N LYS A 398 -37.25 8.50 -17.53
CA LYS A 398 -38.45 9.24 -17.92
C LYS A 398 -39.04 8.74 -19.25
N ARG A 399 -38.20 8.39 -20.23
CA ARG A 399 -38.66 7.91 -21.54
C ARG A 399 -39.00 6.42 -21.58
N MET A 400 -38.59 5.64 -20.58
CA MET A 400 -38.85 4.21 -20.51
C MET A 400 -40.18 3.87 -19.85
N CYS A 401 -40.84 2.82 -20.32
CA CYS A 401 -42.03 2.26 -19.67
C CYS A 401 -41.66 1.51 -18.38
N ASP A 402 -42.64 1.33 -17.48
CA ASP A 402 -42.43 0.57 -16.24
C ASP A 402 -42.07 -0.89 -16.54
N GLY A 403 -40.98 -1.37 -15.95
CA GLY A 403 -40.42 -2.68 -16.26
C GLY A 403 -39.62 -2.74 -17.57
N GLY A 404 -39.47 -1.63 -18.29
CA GLY A 404 -38.57 -1.54 -19.44
C GLY A 404 -37.11 -1.80 -19.06
N ILE A 405 -36.30 -2.18 -20.06
CA ILE A 405 -34.89 -2.56 -19.90
C ILE A 405 -33.95 -1.52 -20.49
N PHE A 406 -32.98 -1.10 -19.68
CA PHE A 406 -31.87 -0.27 -20.06
C PHE A 406 -30.58 -1.08 -20.04
N THR A 407 -29.91 -1.16 -21.18
CA THR A 407 -28.59 -1.77 -21.34
C THR A 407 -27.55 -0.72 -21.65
N GLY A 408 -26.41 -0.79 -20.96
CA GLY A 408 -25.27 0.07 -21.23
C GLY A 408 -23.96 -0.59 -20.87
N ASN A 409 -22.87 0.16 -21.04
CA ASN A 409 -21.55 -0.30 -20.64
C ASN A 409 -20.69 0.82 -20.05
N PHE A 410 -19.71 0.42 -19.24
CA PHE A 410 -18.69 1.31 -18.70
C PHE A 410 -17.36 0.60 -18.51
N GLU A 411 -16.29 1.38 -18.38
CA GLU A 411 -14.97 0.91 -17.99
C GLU A 411 -14.75 1.21 -16.49
N PRO A 412 -14.88 0.21 -15.60
CA PRO A 412 -14.44 0.32 -14.22
C PRO A 412 -12.93 0.64 -14.10
N ILE A 413 -12.56 1.34 -13.03
CA ILE A 413 -11.15 1.69 -12.69
C ILE A 413 -10.22 0.47 -12.74
N LYS A 414 -10.66 -0.69 -12.22
CA LYS A 414 -9.89 -1.94 -12.25
C LYS A 414 -9.46 -2.32 -13.66
N TYR A 415 -10.38 -2.33 -14.62
CA TYR A 415 -10.09 -2.74 -16.00
C TYR A 415 -9.32 -1.68 -16.79
N ARG A 416 -9.36 -0.42 -16.36
CA ARG A 416 -8.50 0.64 -16.89
C ARG A 416 -7.02 0.38 -16.61
N HIS A 417 -6.69 -0.07 -15.40
CA HIS A 417 -5.32 -0.47 -15.05
C HIS A 417 -4.84 -1.64 -15.92
N ASP A 418 -5.69 -2.66 -16.10
CA ASP A 418 -5.37 -3.84 -16.91
C ASP A 418 -5.12 -3.47 -18.38
N ARG A 419 -5.84 -2.47 -18.92
CA ARG A 419 -5.62 -1.95 -20.27
C ARG A 419 -4.20 -1.39 -20.47
N TYR A 420 -3.67 -0.62 -19.50
CA TYR A 420 -2.31 -0.08 -19.59
C TYR A 420 -1.26 -1.19 -19.52
N ARG A 421 -1.48 -2.18 -18.65
CA ARG A 421 -0.59 -3.34 -18.46
C ARG A 421 -0.54 -4.25 -19.69
N ASN A 422 -1.65 -4.42 -20.39
CA ASN A 422 -1.71 -5.25 -21.59
C ASN A 422 -1.16 -4.52 -22.84
N LYS A 423 -1.13 -3.18 -22.84
CA LYS A 423 -0.71 -2.37 -23.99
C LYS A 423 0.77 -1.97 -23.96
N TYR A 424 1.37 -1.80 -22.77
CA TYR A 424 2.74 -1.30 -22.64
C TYR A 424 3.63 -2.24 -21.81
N PRO A 425 4.97 -2.24 -22.04
CA PRO A 425 5.91 -2.93 -21.17
C PRO A 425 5.81 -2.43 -19.72
N PHE A 426 6.12 -3.29 -18.75
CA PHE A 426 5.91 -3.08 -17.30
C PHE A 426 6.20 -1.65 -16.81
N ILE A 427 7.39 -1.11 -17.11
CA ILE A 427 7.81 0.22 -16.64
C ILE A 427 6.98 1.34 -17.27
N LEU A 428 6.71 1.23 -18.57
CA LEU A 428 5.95 2.24 -19.31
C LEU A 428 4.45 2.19 -18.97
N ALA A 429 3.90 1.00 -18.73
CA ALA A 429 2.52 0.83 -18.29
C ALA A 429 2.24 1.55 -16.97
N ASN A 430 3.12 1.37 -15.98
CA ASN A 430 2.93 1.92 -14.64
C ASN A 430 3.15 3.43 -14.59
N THR A 431 4.12 3.95 -15.34
CA THR A 431 4.34 5.40 -15.46
C THR A 431 3.15 6.08 -16.11
N LEU A 432 2.71 5.59 -17.27
CA LEU A 432 1.54 6.14 -17.97
C LEU A 432 0.27 6.02 -17.13
N TYR A 433 0.07 4.91 -16.43
CA TYR A 433 -1.07 4.74 -15.52
C TYR A 433 -1.02 5.70 -14.33
N LEU A 434 0.16 5.96 -13.74
CA LEU A 434 0.31 6.93 -12.66
C LEU A 434 -0.13 8.33 -13.12
N PHE A 435 0.35 8.77 -14.28
CA PHE A 435 -0.06 10.07 -14.84
C PHE A 435 -1.54 10.08 -15.23
N ASP A 436 -2.07 9.01 -15.81
CA ASP A 436 -3.51 8.86 -16.10
C ASP A 436 -4.34 8.95 -14.82
N PHE A 437 -3.93 8.28 -13.74
CA PHE A 437 -4.59 8.33 -12.45
C PHE A 437 -4.59 9.74 -11.84
N LEU A 438 -3.43 10.41 -11.82
CA LEU A 438 -3.31 11.79 -11.32
C LEU A 438 -4.19 12.74 -12.15
N TRP A 439 -4.15 12.61 -13.47
CA TRP A 439 -4.91 13.46 -14.38
C TRP A 439 -6.42 13.22 -14.31
N LYS A 440 -6.87 11.96 -14.33
CA LYS A 440 -8.29 11.61 -14.41
C LYS A 440 -9.00 11.57 -13.06
N ARG A 441 -8.28 11.32 -11.96
CA ARG A 441 -8.88 11.14 -10.62
C ARG A 441 -8.56 12.25 -9.64
N VAL A 442 -7.32 12.75 -9.62
CA VAL A 442 -6.88 13.78 -8.66
C VAL A 442 -7.17 15.19 -9.18
N ALA A 443 -6.83 15.48 -10.44
CA ALA A 443 -7.03 16.79 -11.05
C ALA A 443 -8.48 17.34 -10.97
N PRO A 444 -9.56 16.56 -11.21
CA PRO A 444 -10.93 17.09 -11.09
C PRO A 444 -11.34 17.47 -9.66
N LYS A 445 -10.60 17.03 -8.64
CA LYS A 445 -10.91 17.26 -7.21
C LYS A 445 -10.08 18.39 -6.59
N LEU A 446 -8.99 18.81 -7.23
CA LEU A 446 -8.16 19.91 -6.74
C LEU A 446 -8.69 21.27 -7.23
N PRO A 447 -8.91 22.26 -6.34
CA PRO A 447 -9.62 23.50 -6.68
C PRO A 447 -8.95 24.30 -7.80
N ILE A 448 -7.61 24.24 -7.90
CA ILE A 448 -6.82 24.99 -8.90
C ILE A 448 -6.85 24.28 -10.27
N ILE A 449 -6.55 22.98 -10.31
CA ILE A 449 -6.38 22.21 -11.55
C ILE A 449 -7.73 21.81 -12.16
N ARG A 450 -8.81 21.82 -11.37
CA ARG A 450 -10.16 21.45 -11.80
C ARG A 450 -10.64 22.23 -13.04
N LYS A 451 -10.41 23.54 -13.10
CA LYS A 451 -10.85 24.37 -14.24
C LYS A 451 -10.16 23.97 -15.54
N ILE A 452 -8.85 23.77 -15.48
CA ILE A 452 -8.01 23.33 -16.61
C ILE A 452 -8.43 21.92 -17.06
N TYR A 453 -8.63 21.01 -16.10
CA TYR A 453 -9.11 19.66 -16.38
C TYR A 453 -10.45 19.65 -17.14
N PHE A 454 -11.44 20.42 -16.69
CA PHE A 454 -12.76 20.46 -17.33
C PHE A 454 -12.74 21.19 -18.68
N LEU A 455 -11.84 22.16 -18.87
CA LEU A 455 -11.62 22.79 -20.17
C LEU A 455 -11.07 21.78 -21.20
N LEU A 456 -10.06 20.99 -20.81
CA LEU A 456 -9.40 20.03 -21.70
C LEU A 456 -10.21 18.76 -21.95
N THR A 457 -10.82 18.20 -20.90
CA THR A 457 -11.53 16.91 -21.01
C THR A 457 -13.01 17.05 -21.34
N SER A 458 -13.60 18.25 -21.16
CA SER A 458 -15.05 18.47 -21.27
C SER A 458 -15.90 17.49 -20.45
N GLY A 459 -15.31 16.86 -19.41
CA GLY A 459 -15.95 15.83 -18.57
C GLY A 459 -15.95 14.41 -19.13
N GLN A 460 -15.19 14.13 -20.19
CA GLN A 460 -15.09 12.80 -20.81
C GLN A 460 -14.18 11.85 -20.02
N ASP A 461 -14.37 10.55 -20.24
CA ASP A 461 -13.53 9.46 -19.75
C ASP A 461 -13.32 9.45 -18.22
N ARG A 462 -14.43 9.64 -17.50
CA ARG A 462 -14.46 9.68 -16.04
C ARG A 462 -14.08 8.32 -15.44
N ALA A 463 -13.18 8.35 -14.46
CA ALA A 463 -12.85 7.19 -13.66
C ALA A 463 -14.01 6.87 -12.69
N LEU A 464 -14.71 5.75 -12.92
CA LEU A 464 -15.82 5.26 -12.10
C LEU A 464 -15.47 3.89 -11.51
N SER A 465 -15.75 3.67 -10.23
CA SER A 465 -15.71 2.31 -9.68
C SER A 465 -16.95 1.52 -10.10
N LEU A 466 -16.89 0.19 -10.01
CA LEU A 466 -18.06 -0.66 -10.27
C LEU A 466 -19.25 -0.21 -9.40
N ALA A 467 -19.05 -0.13 -8.08
CA ALA A 467 -20.08 0.28 -7.14
C ALA A 467 -20.62 1.70 -7.40
N GLU A 468 -19.79 2.65 -7.86
CA GLU A 468 -20.27 3.99 -8.20
C GLU A 468 -21.17 3.97 -9.45
N GLY A 469 -20.77 3.24 -10.49
CA GLY A 469 -21.58 3.10 -11.71
C GLY A 469 -22.93 2.46 -11.43
N LEU A 470 -22.94 1.34 -10.71
CA LEU A 470 -24.17 0.62 -10.34
C LEU A 470 -25.03 1.43 -9.36
N GLY A 471 -24.42 2.08 -8.37
CA GLY A 471 -25.14 2.92 -7.41
C GLY A 471 -25.87 4.10 -8.07
N ARG A 472 -25.33 4.64 -9.17
CA ARG A 472 -26.01 5.69 -9.96
C ARG A 472 -27.25 5.15 -10.69
N LEU A 473 -27.23 3.90 -11.16
CA LEU A 473 -28.41 3.26 -11.76
C LEU A 473 -29.53 3.08 -10.72
N TYR A 474 -29.21 2.53 -9.54
CA TYR A 474 -30.17 2.41 -8.44
C TYR A 474 -30.73 3.77 -8.00
N TYR A 475 -29.88 4.78 -7.86
CA TYR A 475 -30.33 6.14 -7.54
C TYR A 475 -31.30 6.69 -8.60
N CYS A 476 -31.11 6.35 -9.87
CA CYS A 476 -31.99 6.77 -10.96
C CYS A 476 -33.20 5.84 -11.20
N GLY A 477 -33.53 4.95 -10.25
CA GLY A 477 -34.73 4.12 -10.31
C GLY A 477 -34.61 2.83 -11.11
N PHE A 478 -33.38 2.37 -11.37
CA PHE A 478 -33.11 1.11 -12.06
C PHE A 478 -32.59 0.03 -11.11
N GLU A 479 -32.98 -1.22 -11.33
CA GLU A 479 -32.41 -2.40 -10.66
C GLU A 479 -31.65 -3.25 -11.67
N ILE A 480 -30.49 -3.75 -11.27
CA ILE A 480 -29.64 -4.55 -12.15
C ILE A 480 -30.14 -5.99 -12.15
N ILE A 481 -30.41 -6.51 -13.36
CA ILE A 481 -30.77 -7.92 -13.58
C ILE A 481 -29.50 -8.76 -13.76
N ASP A 482 -28.56 -8.28 -14.59
CA ASP A 482 -27.35 -9.04 -14.92
C ASP A 482 -26.18 -8.12 -15.28
N LEU A 483 -24.96 -8.62 -15.07
CA LEU A 483 -23.69 -7.95 -15.32
C LEU A 483 -22.71 -8.91 -15.98
N LYS A 484 -22.03 -8.44 -17.02
CA LYS A 484 -20.97 -9.23 -17.67
C LYS A 484 -19.81 -8.35 -18.08
N VAL A 485 -18.60 -8.86 -17.93
CA VAL A 485 -17.37 -8.19 -18.37
C VAL A 485 -16.96 -8.76 -19.71
N ILE A 486 -16.85 -7.89 -20.72
CA ILE A 486 -16.46 -8.23 -22.09
C ILE A 486 -15.43 -7.18 -22.53
N ASN A 487 -14.23 -7.60 -22.95
CA ASN A 487 -13.16 -6.72 -23.45
C ASN A 487 -12.86 -5.53 -22.52
N ASN A 488 -12.66 -5.78 -21.23
CA ASN A 488 -12.39 -4.76 -20.19
C ASN A 488 -13.52 -3.73 -19.97
N LEU A 489 -14.71 -3.94 -20.56
CA LEU A 489 -15.92 -3.17 -20.31
C LEU A 489 -16.92 -4.00 -19.53
N CYS A 490 -17.54 -3.39 -18.53
CA CYS A 490 -18.66 -3.96 -17.79
C CYS A 490 -19.95 -3.57 -18.49
N TYR A 491 -20.63 -4.55 -19.06
CA TYR A 491 -21.98 -4.45 -19.62
C TYR A 491 -23.00 -4.77 -18.53
N PHE A 492 -24.06 -3.99 -18.47
CA PHE A 492 -25.15 -4.16 -17.52
C PHE A 492 -26.50 -4.23 -18.23
N VAL A 493 -27.42 -5.00 -17.66
CA VAL A 493 -28.84 -5.03 -17.99
C VAL A 493 -29.60 -4.58 -16.76
N ALA A 494 -30.35 -3.49 -16.87
CA ALA A 494 -31.06 -2.89 -15.74
C ALA A 494 -32.53 -2.64 -16.06
N LYS A 495 -33.42 -2.97 -15.12
CA LYS A 495 -34.86 -2.81 -15.20
C LYS A 495 -35.31 -1.51 -14.54
N LYS A 496 -36.22 -0.76 -15.16
CA LYS A 496 -36.89 0.35 -14.49
C LYS A 496 -37.87 -0.18 -13.44
N ILE A 497 -37.66 0.18 -12.17
CA ILE A 497 -38.59 -0.11 -11.07
C ILE A 497 -39.49 1.08 -10.79
N GLY A 498 -38.97 2.30 -10.89
CA GLY A 498 -39.71 3.49 -10.47
C GLY A 498 -38.94 4.78 -10.77
N PRO A 499 -39.42 5.92 -10.23
CA PRO A 499 -38.80 7.22 -10.44
C PRO A 499 -37.44 7.33 -9.72
N PRO A 500 -36.56 8.24 -10.19
CA PRO A 500 -35.31 8.56 -9.51
C PRO A 500 -35.51 8.97 -8.04
N SER A 501 -34.54 8.63 -7.20
CA SER A 501 -34.52 9.03 -5.79
C SER A 501 -34.35 10.56 -5.65
N THR A 502 -35.13 11.16 -4.76
CA THR A 502 -35.18 12.62 -4.52
C THR A 502 -34.17 13.11 -3.48
N ASP A 503 -33.19 12.29 -3.09
CA ASP A 503 -32.19 12.68 -2.10
C ASP A 503 -31.32 13.84 -2.63
N GLU A 504 -31.53 15.05 -2.09
CA GLU A 504 -30.95 16.33 -2.55
C GLU A 504 -29.47 16.53 -2.22
N ASN A 505 -28.81 15.60 -1.49
CA ASN A 505 -27.46 15.79 -0.98
C ASN A 505 -26.40 14.91 -1.68
N PRO A 506 -25.95 15.27 -2.90
CA PRO A 506 -24.87 14.55 -3.55
C PRO A 506 -23.55 14.83 -2.82
N SER A 507 -23.05 13.81 -2.12
CA SER A 507 -21.87 13.93 -1.29
C SER A 507 -20.59 13.85 -2.15
N PHE A 508 -20.08 15.01 -2.57
CA PHE A 508 -18.85 15.13 -3.37
C PHE A 508 -17.57 15.31 -2.54
N SER A 509 -17.67 15.46 -1.22
CA SER A 509 -16.55 15.78 -0.34
C SER A 509 -15.83 14.52 0.20
N PRO A 510 -14.52 14.61 0.53
CA PRO A 510 -13.77 13.52 1.18
C PRO A 510 -14.35 13.09 2.52
N VAL A 511 -15.09 13.97 3.20
CA VAL A 511 -15.84 13.69 4.43
C VAL A 511 -17.32 13.82 4.11
N ILE A 512 -18.11 12.81 4.49
CA ILE A 512 -19.54 12.72 4.21
C ILE A 512 -20.31 12.60 5.49
N LYS A 513 -21.36 13.42 5.62
CA LYS A 513 -22.32 13.36 6.70
C LYS A 513 -23.50 12.48 6.30
N MET A 514 -23.69 11.35 6.97
CA MET A 514 -24.81 10.44 6.76
C MET A 514 -25.78 10.52 7.93
N LYS A 515 -27.07 10.72 7.67
CA LYS A 515 -28.13 10.61 8.68
C LYS A 515 -28.43 9.12 8.91
N ARG A 516 -28.41 8.68 10.16
CA ARG A 516 -28.71 7.30 10.59
C ARG A 516 -29.74 7.34 11.71
N VAL A 517 -30.47 6.25 11.91
CA VAL A 517 -31.40 6.10 13.03
C VAL A 517 -30.60 5.61 14.24
N GLY A 518 -30.57 6.42 15.29
CA GLY A 518 -29.92 6.10 16.57
C GLY A 518 -30.86 5.36 17.53
N LYS A 519 -30.36 5.13 18.75
CA LYS A 519 -31.15 4.56 19.84
C LYS A 519 -32.37 5.46 20.12
N GLU A 520 -33.54 4.86 20.34
CA GLU A 520 -34.84 5.54 20.50
C GLU A 520 -35.32 6.32 19.26
N GLY A 521 -34.86 5.96 18.06
CA GLY A 521 -35.31 6.59 16.81
C GLY A 521 -34.74 8.00 16.56
N LYS A 522 -33.91 8.52 17.46
CA LYS A 522 -33.29 9.84 17.32
C LYS A 522 -32.29 9.83 16.15
N PRO A 523 -32.33 10.81 15.23
CA PRO A 523 -31.40 10.86 14.12
C PRO A 523 -29.98 11.17 14.61
N VAL A 524 -29.02 10.32 14.25
CA VAL A 524 -27.59 10.52 14.52
C VAL A 524 -26.87 10.78 13.20
N TYR A 525 -25.90 11.68 13.22
CA TYR A 525 -25.06 11.97 12.06
C TYR A 525 -23.73 11.23 12.18
N VAL A 526 -23.46 10.36 11.22
CA VAL A 526 -22.19 9.62 11.10
C VAL A 526 -21.36 10.28 10.02
N TYR A 527 -20.12 10.65 10.36
CA TYR A 527 -19.16 11.18 9.41
C TYR A 527 -18.28 10.05 8.86
N LYS A 528 -18.27 9.87 7.53
CA LYS A 528 -17.44 8.87 6.84
C LYS A 528 -16.37 9.57 6.01
N LEU A 529 -15.11 9.18 6.18
CA LEU A 529 -14.03 9.53 5.27
C LEU A 529 -14.12 8.62 4.03
N ARG A 530 -14.30 9.17 2.83
CA ARG A 530 -14.19 8.42 1.58
C ARG A 530 -12.72 8.32 1.16
N THR A 531 -12.23 7.11 1.03
CA THR A 531 -10.90 6.83 0.48
C THR A 531 -10.93 7.03 -1.04
N MET A 532 -9.86 7.62 -1.59
CA MET A 532 -9.66 7.72 -3.05
C MET A 532 -8.90 6.50 -3.61
N HIS A 533 -8.91 5.39 -2.87
CA HIS A 533 -8.21 4.18 -3.26
C HIS A 533 -8.84 3.61 -4.55
N PRO A 534 -8.05 3.21 -5.56
CA PRO A 534 -8.53 2.47 -6.73
C PRO A 534 -9.08 1.10 -6.39
#